data_AF-A0A1H1G553-F1
#
_entry.id   AF-A0A1H1G553-F1
#
_cell.length_a   1.000
_cell.length_b   1.000
_cell.length_c   1.000
_cell.angle_alpha   90.00
_cell.angle_beta   90.00
_cell.angle_gamma   90.00
#
_symmetry.space_group_name_H-M   'P 1'
#
loop_
_entity.id
_entity.type
_entity.pdbx_description
1 polymer ?
#
loop_
_entity_poly.entity_id
_entity_poly.type
_entity_poly.pdbx_seq_one_letter_code
_entity_poly.pdbx_strand_id
1 'polypeptide(L)'
;MGVADGTVIGAVKIVDNGDPAERFNLVLVAEGYRESELGKFAEDAQHFANGLFGVAPFDDHRCAINIWRLDVASDESGADDPAACGGTGATPDTYFDARFCNGGIRRALVCDSSLVLSTVAAHVPQFHSAQVIVNSDVYGGTGGSVGVSSTATKNSLGNDIDWREIIIHEMGHSIFGLADEYFYYAGCGIDGPSQNQHSDFEPSQPNVTISPTATGKWDDLINVSTLPTQSNPNCSQCPPDLVPEPPNFVVGTYEGAHYTHCGAYRPSYNCKMRVLGEPFCAVCQREIHEFLTPFDPDFCFKFDRLDLSRWVAVATILFGVIQDGGGVIIVGGKPIPIDPWGPLRHSLWAAMANPHDASPAMRDTIVGLAMDHLSSLVSSDAHRKQLQTQTRALLEEAAAELPAYVIR
;
A
#
# COMPACT_ATOMS: atom_id res chain seq x y z
N MET A 1 -31.20 2.64 -12.93
CA MET A 1 -31.16 2.56 -11.46
C MET A 1 -30.64 3.90 -10.92
N GLY A 2 -30.46 4.08 -9.61
CA GLY A 2 -29.92 5.31 -9.03
C GLY A 2 -30.28 5.52 -7.55
N VAL A 3 -30.35 6.78 -7.09
CA VAL A 3 -30.58 7.15 -5.67
C VAL A 3 -31.85 6.58 -5.02
N ALA A 4 -32.79 6.04 -5.81
CA ALA A 4 -34.00 5.39 -5.32
C ALA A 4 -33.77 3.91 -4.93
N ASP A 5 -32.67 3.31 -5.39
CA ASP A 5 -32.39 1.87 -5.33
C ASP A 5 -31.40 1.55 -4.20
N GLY A 6 -31.50 2.32 -3.11
CA GLY A 6 -30.66 2.17 -1.95
C GLY A 6 -30.62 3.40 -1.05
N THR A 7 -29.72 3.40 -0.07
CA THR A 7 -29.59 4.46 0.93
C THR A 7 -28.14 4.60 1.39
N VAL A 8 -27.69 5.85 1.56
CA VAL A 8 -26.38 6.14 2.16
C VAL A 8 -26.49 6.01 3.67
N ILE A 9 -25.67 5.15 4.27
CA ILE A 9 -25.64 4.90 5.71
C ILE A 9 -24.71 5.88 6.41
N GLY A 10 -23.51 6.07 5.88
CA GLY A 10 -22.54 7.02 6.41
C GLY A 10 -21.09 6.71 6.05
N ALA A 11 -20.19 7.61 6.44
CA ALA A 11 -18.76 7.47 6.21
C ALA A 11 -18.01 7.14 7.51
N VAL A 12 -17.01 6.27 7.40
CA VAL A 12 -16.11 5.88 8.50
C VAL A 12 -14.68 6.03 8.03
N LYS A 13 -13.84 6.75 8.78
CA LYS A 13 -12.39 6.77 8.53
C LYS A 13 -11.79 5.47 9.07
N ILE A 14 -11.27 4.62 8.18
CA ILE A 14 -10.70 3.30 8.52
C ILE A 14 -9.17 3.31 8.64
N VAL A 15 -8.52 4.32 8.05
CA VAL A 15 -7.10 4.61 8.25
C VAL A 15 -6.97 6.10 8.58
N ASP A 16 -6.50 6.40 9.79
CA ASP A 16 -6.29 7.76 10.28
C ASP A 16 -4.81 8.06 10.49
N ASN A 17 -4.20 8.74 9.52
CA ASN A 17 -2.81 9.18 9.58
C ASN A 17 -2.68 10.69 9.84
N GLY A 18 -3.78 11.38 10.17
CA GLY A 18 -3.78 12.79 10.53
C GLY A 18 -5.00 13.57 10.05
N ASP A 19 -4.90 14.89 10.19
CA ASP A 19 -5.93 15.84 9.76
C ASP A 19 -6.23 15.64 8.26
N PRO A 20 -7.50 15.43 7.86
CA PRO A 20 -7.89 15.40 6.45
C PRO A 20 -7.47 16.65 5.65
N ALA A 21 -7.22 17.79 6.29
CA ALA A 21 -6.69 18.99 5.61
C ALA A 21 -5.22 18.84 5.18
N GLU A 22 -4.48 17.90 5.77
CA GLU A 22 -3.04 17.71 5.56
C GLU A 22 -2.69 16.34 4.95
N ARG A 23 -3.69 15.53 4.62
CA ARG A 23 -3.53 14.16 4.11
C ARG A 23 -4.31 13.95 2.83
N PHE A 24 -3.83 13.05 2.00
CA PHE A 24 -4.59 12.55 0.87
C PHE A 24 -5.74 11.69 1.38
N ASN A 25 -6.98 12.15 1.17
CA ASN A 25 -8.19 11.44 1.61
C ASN A 25 -8.75 10.59 0.47
N LEU A 26 -8.49 9.29 0.53
CA LEU A 26 -9.02 8.27 -0.36
C LEU A 26 -10.34 7.74 0.20
N VAL A 27 -11.41 7.70 -0.60
CA VAL A 27 -12.71 7.18 -0.19
C VAL A 27 -13.04 5.91 -0.96
N LEU A 28 -13.27 4.81 -0.24
CA LEU A 28 -13.81 3.57 -0.77
C LEU A 28 -15.33 3.60 -0.67
N VAL A 29 -16.02 3.35 -1.78
CA VAL A 29 -17.48 3.48 -1.89
C VAL A 29 -18.09 2.10 -2.14
N ALA A 30 -19.09 1.74 -1.35
CA ALA A 30 -19.85 0.51 -1.55
C ALA A 30 -20.72 0.62 -2.80
N GLU A 31 -20.72 -0.41 -3.62
CA GLU A 31 -21.71 -0.56 -4.68
C GLU A 31 -22.16 -2.02 -4.82
N GLY A 32 -23.46 -2.23 -4.96
CA GLY A 32 -24.05 -3.56 -5.03
C GLY A 32 -24.00 -4.36 -3.72
N TYR A 33 -23.78 -3.70 -2.58
CA TYR A 33 -23.89 -4.34 -1.26
C TYR A 33 -25.24 -3.98 -0.66
N ARG A 34 -26.04 -4.98 -0.29
CA ARG A 34 -27.22 -4.77 0.56
C ARG A 34 -26.82 -4.30 1.94
N GLU A 35 -27.77 -3.75 2.70
CA GLU A 35 -27.53 -3.37 4.09
C GLU A 35 -26.98 -4.54 4.93
N SER A 36 -27.50 -5.76 4.70
CA SER A 36 -27.00 -6.99 5.36
C SER A 36 -25.60 -7.42 4.91
N GLU A 37 -25.09 -6.87 3.81
CA GLU A 37 -23.77 -7.16 3.23
C GLU A 37 -22.75 -6.07 3.54
N LEU A 38 -23.12 -4.97 4.21
CA LEU A 38 -22.17 -3.91 4.58
C LEU A 38 -21.08 -4.38 5.55
N GLY A 39 -21.34 -5.46 6.31
CA GLY A 39 -20.28 -6.16 7.06
C GLY A 39 -19.21 -6.75 6.15
N LYS A 40 -19.59 -7.30 4.99
CA LYS A 40 -18.65 -7.78 3.97
C LYS A 40 -17.90 -6.61 3.34
N PHE A 41 -18.59 -5.52 2.97
CA PHE A 41 -17.94 -4.33 2.44
C PHE A 41 -16.91 -3.74 3.41
N ALA A 42 -17.20 -3.78 4.71
CA ALA A 42 -16.25 -3.39 5.74
C ALA A 42 -14.95 -4.23 5.70
N GLU A 43 -15.08 -5.54 5.51
CA GLU A 43 -13.95 -6.46 5.34
C GLU A 43 -13.19 -6.20 4.03
N ASP A 44 -13.91 -5.99 2.92
CA ASP A 44 -13.31 -5.67 1.62
C ASP A 44 -12.52 -4.35 1.64
N ALA A 45 -13.07 -3.32 2.31
CA ALA A 45 -12.39 -2.04 2.51
C ALA A 45 -11.11 -2.19 3.36
N GLN A 46 -11.15 -3.00 4.42
CA GLN A 46 -9.97 -3.28 5.23
C GLN A 46 -8.94 -4.12 4.47
N HIS A 47 -9.39 -5.09 3.66
CA HIS A 47 -8.54 -5.91 2.80
C HIS A 47 -7.78 -5.03 1.80
N PHE A 48 -8.48 -4.09 1.16
CA PHE A 48 -7.87 -3.07 0.30
C PHE A 48 -6.82 -2.24 1.06
N ALA A 49 -7.20 -1.65 2.21
CA ALA A 49 -6.29 -0.79 2.97
C ALA A 49 -5.00 -1.52 3.38
N ASN A 50 -5.12 -2.79 3.77
CA ASN A 50 -3.97 -3.64 4.10
C ASN A 50 -3.09 -3.94 2.88
N GLY A 51 -3.71 -4.14 1.71
CA GLY A 51 -3.01 -4.44 0.47
C GLY A 51 -2.28 -3.23 -0.12
N LEU A 52 -2.91 -2.06 -0.10
CA LEU A 52 -2.35 -0.83 -0.66
C LEU A 52 -0.97 -0.52 -0.07
N PHE A 53 -0.86 -0.54 1.26
CA PHE A 53 0.41 -0.25 1.96
C PHE A 53 1.44 -1.39 1.90
N GLY A 54 1.16 -2.47 1.16
CA GLY A 54 2.13 -3.49 0.77
C GLY A 54 2.73 -3.27 -0.62
N VAL A 55 2.27 -2.24 -1.35
CA VAL A 55 2.70 -1.93 -2.72
C VAL A 55 3.55 -0.67 -2.72
N ALA A 56 4.73 -0.73 -3.33
CA ALA A 56 5.57 0.45 -3.52
C ALA A 56 4.95 1.42 -4.54
N PRO A 57 4.99 2.75 -4.31
CA PRO A 57 5.64 3.43 -3.18
C PRO A 57 4.68 3.78 -2.01
N PHE A 58 3.49 3.20 -1.94
CA PHE A 58 2.51 3.49 -0.88
C PHE A 58 2.96 3.02 0.50
N ASP A 59 3.85 2.03 0.57
CA ASP A 59 4.45 1.52 1.79
C ASP A 59 5.34 2.55 2.51
N ASP A 60 6.01 3.40 1.74
CA ASP A 60 6.77 4.56 2.22
C ASP A 60 5.86 5.75 2.51
N HIS A 61 4.83 5.96 1.70
CA HIS A 61 3.86 7.07 1.83
C HIS A 61 2.63 6.76 2.70
N ARG A 62 2.70 5.76 3.58
CA ARG A 62 1.55 5.35 4.39
C ARG A 62 0.97 6.52 5.18
N CYS A 63 1.82 7.33 5.80
CA CYS A 63 1.38 8.46 6.62
C CYS A 63 0.76 9.60 5.81
N ALA A 64 0.96 9.64 4.49
CA ALA A 64 0.37 10.63 3.62
C ALA A 64 -1.13 10.40 3.36
N ILE A 65 -1.64 9.20 3.62
CA ILE A 65 -2.95 8.75 3.14
C ILE A 65 -3.90 8.47 4.30
N ASN A 66 -5.04 9.16 4.31
CA ASN A 66 -6.23 8.73 5.05
C ASN A 66 -7.11 7.87 4.13
N ILE A 67 -7.68 6.79 4.68
CA ILE A 67 -8.65 5.96 3.96
C ILE A 67 -10.00 6.04 4.69
N TRP A 68 -11.01 6.43 3.93
CA TRP A 68 -12.41 6.44 4.35
C TRP A 68 -13.15 5.32 3.64
N ARG A 69 -14.18 4.82 4.30
CA ARG A 69 -15.17 3.91 3.74
C ARG A 69 -16.52 4.63 3.79
N LEU A 70 -17.24 4.64 2.67
CA LEU A 70 -18.60 5.18 2.56
C LEU A 70 -19.57 4.02 2.37
N ASP A 71 -20.34 3.74 3.41
CA ASP A 71 -21.33 2.68 3.45
C ASP A 71 -22.59 3.14 2.73
N VAL A 72 -22.88 2.50 1.60
CA VAL A 72 -24.09 2.71 0.78
C VAL A 72 -24.75 1.35 0.60
N ALA A 73 -25.97 1.22 1.09
CA ALA A 73 -26.77 0.01 0.94
C ALA A 73 -27.56 0.10 -0.37
N SER A 74 -27.33 -0.82 -1.30
CA SER A 74 -28.19 -1.06 -2.46
C SER A 74 -29.38 -1.96 -2.10
N ASP A 75 -30.49 -1.87 -2.84
CA ASP A 75 -31.64 -2.77 -2.65
C ASP A 75 -31.30 -4.21 -3.08
N GLU A 76 -30.51 -4.35 -4.15
CA GLU A 76 -30.05 -5.63 -4.65
C GLU A 76 -28.52 -5.76 -4.66
N SER A 77 -28.08 -7.02 -4.69
CA SER A 77 -26.67 -7.40 -4.65
C SER A 77 -26.14 -7.61 -6.06
N GLY A 78 -24.93 -7.14 -6.35
CA GLY A 78 -24.28 -7.36 -7.65
C GLY A 78 -24.15 -6.10 -8.50
N ALA A 79 -24.14 -6.31 -9.81
CA ALA A 79 -24.09 -5.30 -10.85
C ALA A 79 -24.77 -5.83 -12.11
N ASP A 80 -25.18 -4.94 -13.00
CA ASP A 80 -25.76 -5.29 -14.28
C ASP A 80 -24.81 -6.15 -15.11
N ASP A 81 -25.31 -7.28 -15.59
CA ASP A 81 -24.53 -8.29 -16.29
C ASP A 81 -25.15 -8.64 -17.67
N PRO A 82 -24.99 -7.79 -18.70
CA PRO A 82 -25.72 -7.90 -19.95
C PRO A 82 -25.50 -9.21 -20.72
N ALA A 83 -26.59 -9.92 -21.04
CA ALA A 83 -26.54 -11.18 -21.81
C ALA A 83 -25.91 -11.02 -23.20
N ALA A 84 -26.10 -9.86 -23.84
CA ALA A 84 -25.50 -9.54 -25.14
C ALA A 84 -23.96 -9.53 -25.13
N CYS A 85 -23.36 -9.50 -23.94
CA CYS A 85 -21.91 -9.47 -23.74
C CYS A 85 -21.37 -10.77 -23.14
N GLY A 86 -22.16 -11.85 -23.10
CA GLY A 86 -21.79 -13.09 -22.40
C GLY A 86 -22.02 -13.04 -20.89
N GLY A 87 -22.86 -12.11 -20.42
CA GLY A 87 -23.38 -12.08 -19.05
C GLY A 87 -24.63 -12.96 -18.86
N THR A 88 -25.15 -12.95 -17.65
CA THR A 88 -26.35 -13.68 -17.21
C THR A 88 -27.66 -13.01 -17.62
N GLY A 89 -27.63 -11.72 -17.94
CA GLY A 89 -28.80 -10.86 -18.14
C GLY A 89 -29.38 -10.26 -16.86
N ALA A 90 -28.70 -10.43 -15.72
CA ALA A 90 -29.10 -9.83 -14.46
C ALA A 90 -29.02 -8.29 -14.53
N THR A 91 -30.00 -7.62 -13.92
CA THR A 91 -30.05 -6.17 -13.79
C THR A 91 -30.50 -5.78 -12.37
N PRO A 92 -29.64 -5.97 -11.34
CA PRO A 92 -30.01 -5.75 -9.95
C PRO A 92 -30.13 -4.26 -9.63
N ASP A 93 -31.19 -3.86 -8.93
CA ASP A 93 -31.42 -2.48 -8.50
C ASP A 93 -30.34 -2.01 -7.50
N THR A 94 -29.39 -1.20 -8.00
CA THR A 94 -28.19 -0.76 -7.27
C THR A 94 -28.00 0.75 -7.27
N TYR A 95 -27.43 1.30 -6.18
CA TYR A 95 -27.41 2.74 -5.93
C TYR A 95 -26.64 3.54 -6.98
N PHE A 96 -25.49 3.04 -7.43
CA PHE A 96 -24.64 3.73 -8.42
C PHE A 96 -24.75 3.14 -9.84
N ASP A 97 -25.71 2.25 -10.09
CA ASP A 97 -25.98 1.67 -11.42
C ASP A 97 -24.74 1.01 -12.04
N ALA A 98 -24.01 0.22 -11.25
CA ALA A 98 -22.84 -0.48 -11.74
C ALA A 98 -23.21 -1.50 -12.83
N ARG A 99 -22.48 -1.47 -13.94
CA ARG A 99 -22.71 -2.34 -15.09
C ARG A 99 -21.43 -2.81 -15.78
N PHE A 100 -21.43 -4.07 -16.18
CA PHE A 100 -20.41 -4.63 -17.07
C PHE A 100 -20.68 -4.27 -18.54
N CYS A 101 -19.75 -4.68 -19.41
CA CYS A 101 -19.85 -4.51 -20.85
C CYS A 101 -19.79 -3.06 -21.35
N ASN A 102 -19.09 -2.17 -20.66
CA ASN A 102 -18.87 -0.84 -21.20
C ASN A 102 -18.05 -0.91 -22.51
N GLY A 103 -18.50 -0.22 -23.56
CA GLY A 103 -17.84 -0.25 -24.87
C GLY A 103 -17.78 -1.63 -25.55
N GLY A 104 -18.64 -2.58 -25.16
CA GLY A 104 -18.64 -3.94 -25.71
C GLY A 104 -17.59 -4.88 -25.11
N ILE A 105 -16.85 -4.44 -24.08
CA ILE A 105 -15.80 -5.22 -23.43
C ILE A 105 -16.35 -5.85 -22.15
N ARG A 106 -16.43 -7.19 -22.10
CA ARG A 106 -17.04 -7.96 -20.99
C ARG A 106 -16.58 -7.53 -19.60
N ARG A 107 -15.29 -7.28 -19.44
CA ARG A 107 -14.62 -6.93 -18.17
C ARG A 107 -14.68 -5.44 -17.82
N ALA A 108 -15.17 -4.59 -18.73
CA ALA A 108 -15.25 -3.16 -18.49
C ALA A 108 -16.46 -2.86 -17.61
N LEU A 109 -16.19 -2.68 -16.32
CA LEU A 109 -17.15 -2.39 -15.25
C LEU A 109 -17.15 -0.90 -14.94
N VAL A 110 -18.30 -0.25 -15.09
CA VAL A 110 -18.49 1.18 -14.86
C VAL A 110 -19.68 1.41 -13.93
N CYS A 111 -19.84 2.63 -13.42
CA CYS A 111 -20.99 3.09 -12.63
C CYS A 111 -21.31 4.56 -12.95
N ASP A 112 -22.35 5.13 -12.35
CA ASP A 112 -22.59 6.58 -12.38
C ASP A 112 -21.57 7.33 -11.51
N SER A 113 -20.42 7.64 -12.11
CA SER A 113 -19.34 8.37 -11.46
C SER A 113 -19.75 9.77 -10.96
N SER A 114 -20.73 10.43 -11.60
CA SER A 114 -21.19 11.75 -11.16
C SER A 114 -21.99 11.64 -9.87
N LEU A 115 -22.82 10.59 -9.77
CA LEU A 115 -23.54 10.29 -8.54
C LEU A 115 -22.58 9.86 -7.42
N VAL A 116 -21.57 9.04 -7.72
CA VAL A 116 -20.52 8.68 -6.73
C VAL A 116 -19.85 9.93 -6.17
N LEU A 117 -19.33 10.81 -7.04
CA LEU A 117 -18.58 11.99 -6.60
C LEU A 117 -19.45 12.97 -5.79
N SER A 118 -20.69 13.19 -6.21
CA SER A 118 -21.62 14.06 -5.46
C SER A 118 -22.02 13.46 -4.11
N THR A 119 -22.20 12.14 -4.04
CA THR A 119 -22.50 11.43 -2.79
C THR A 119 -21.32 11.47 -1.82
N VAL A 120 -20.09 11.23 -2.33
CA VAL A 120 -18.87 11.32 -1.53
C VAL A 120 -18.66 12.75 -1.02
N ALA A 121 -18.80 13.76 -1.87
CA ALA A 121 -18.64 15.16 -1.48
C ALA A 121 -19.58 15.58 -0.33
N ALA A 122 -20.80 15.01 -0.29
CA ALA A 122 -21.76 15.28 0.77
C ALA A 122 -21.39 14.66 2.13
N HIS A 123 -20.59 13.58 2.15
CA HIS A 123 -20.30 12.80 3.36
C HIS A 123 -18.83 12.87 3.82
N VAL A 124 -17.91 13.10 2.88
CA VAL A 124 -16.47 13.29 3.13
C VAL A 124 -16.01 14.53 2.35
N PRO A 125 -16.34 15.76 2.79
CA PRO A 125 -16.11 16.98 2.00
C PRO A 125 -14.63 17.27 1.64
N GLN A 126 -13.68 16.70 2.39
CA GLN A 126 -12.24 16.85 2.16
C GLN A 126 -11.64 15.70 1.33
N PHE A 127 -12.47 14.88 0.67
CA PHE A 127 -11.98 13.81 -0.20
C PHE A 127 -11.13 14.35 -1.35
N HIS A 128 -10.16 13.56 -1.78
CA HIS A 128 -9.34 13.86 -2.97
C HIS A 128 -9.65 12.89 -4.11
N SER A 129 -9.99 11.64 -3.79
CA SER A 129 -10.36 10.63 -4.79
C SER A 129 -11.36 9.62 -4.20
N ALA A 130 -12.20 9.06 -5.07
CA ALA A 130 -13.15 8.01 -4.73
C ALA A 130 -12.88 6.76 -5.59
N GLN A 131 -12.97 5.60 -4.96
CA GLN A 131 -12.79 4.29 -5.59
C GLN A 131 -13.97 3.40 -5.21
N VAL A 132 -14.65 2.84 -6.20
CA VAL A 132 -15.88 2.06 -6.04
C VAL A 132 -15.53 0.58 -6.02
N ILE A 133 -15.93 -0.09 -4.94
CA ILE A 133 -15.83 -1.54 -4.81
C ILE A 133 -17.21 -2.10 -5.09
N VAL A 134 -17.33 -2.94 -6.12
CA VAL A 134 -18.58 -3.54 -6.57
C VAL A 134 -18.66 -4.98 -6.06
N ASN A 135 -19.77 -5.33 -5.41
CA ASN A 135 -20.02 -6.68 -4.87
C ASN A 135 -20.34 -7.70 -5.98
N SER A 136 -19.36 -8.05 -6.81
CA SER A 136 -19.52 -9.03 -7.89
C SER A 136 -18.31 -9.95 -7.98
N ASP A 137 -18.57 -11.24 -8.25
CA ASP A 137 -17.55 -12.26 -8.48
C ASP A 137 -17.03 -12.27 -9.93
N VAL A 138 -17.65 -11.49 -10.81
CA VAL A 138 -17.26 -11.33 -12.21
C VAL A 138 -16.04 -10.42 -12.32
N TYR A 139 -14.98 -10.90 -12.98
CA TYR A 139 -13.78 -10.12 -13.23
C TYR A 139 -14.05 -8.84 -14.03
N GLY A 140 -13.78 -7.69 -13.43
CA GLY A 140 -13.80 -6.43 -14.15
C GLY A 140 -13.49 -5.21 -13.30
N GLY A 141 -13.10 -4.16 -14.00
CA GLY A 141 -12.77 -2.86 -13.46
C GLY A 141 -12.56 -1.85 -14.58
N THR A 142 -12.60 -0.57 -14.24
CA THR A 142 -12.16 0.54 -15.10
C THR A 142 -11.70 1.72 -14.27
N GLY A 143 -10.74 2.47 -14.81
CA GLY A 143 -10.35 3.79 -14.32
C GLY A 143 -11.20 4.91 -14.93
N GLY A 144 -10.99 6.13 -14.45
CA GLY A 144 -11.72 7.31 -14.89
C GLY A 144 -11.70 8.41 -13.83
N SER A 145 -12.78 9.18 -13.72
CA SER A 145 -12.95 10.15 -12.63
C SER A 145 -13.07 9.48 -11.24
N VAL A 146 -13.43 8.21 -11.22
CA VAL A 146 -13.36 7.28 -10.09
C VAL A 146 -12.77 5.97 -10.62
N GLY A 147 -12.02 5.23 -9.80
CA GLY A 147 -11.70 3.84 -10.14
C GLY A 147 -12.84 2.93 -9.71
N VAL A 148 -13.14 1.91 -10.51
CA VAL A 148 -14.20 0.94 -10.26
C VAL A 148 -13.61 -0.46 -10.36
N SER A 149 -13.86 -1.32 -9.38
CA SER A 149 -13.44 -2.73 -9.41
C SER A 149 -14.51 -3.62 -8.81
N SER A 150 -14.67 -4.82 -9.37
CA SER A 150 -15.38 -5.89 -8.68
C SER A 150 -14.53 -6.52 -7.58
N THR A 151 -15.14 -7.40 -6.78
CA THR A 151 -14.45 -8.23 -5.77
C THR A 151 -14.12 -9.63 -6.30
N ALA A 152 -13.92 -9.76 -7.61
CA ALA A 152 -13.68 -11.04 -8.28
C ALA A 152 -12.41 -11.75 -7.76
N THR A 153 -12.56 -13.02 -7.39
CA THR A 153 -11.45 -13.87 -6.94
C THR A 153 -10.85 -14.70 -8.07
N LYS A 154 -11.43 -14.63 -9.27
CA LYS A 154 -10.94 -15.30 -10.48
C LYS A 154 -10.91 -14.34 -11.66
N ASN A 155 -9.89 -14.45 -12.51
CA ASN A 155 -9.86 -13.72 -13.78
C ASN A 155 -10.69 -14.42 -14.87
N SER A 156 -10.75 -13.84 -16.07
CA SER A 156 -11.49 -14.41 -17.21
C SER A 156 -10.99 -15.78 -17.69
N LEU A 157 -9.80 -16.22 -17.26
CA LEU A 157 -9.25 -17.55 -17.54
C LEU A 157 -9.53 -18.57 -16.42
N GLY A 158 -10.20 -18.15 -15.34
CA GLY A 158 -10.51 -18.99 -14.18
C GLY A 158 -9.37 -19.12 -13.15
N ASN A 159 -8.26 -18.41 -13.36
CA ASN A 159 -7.13 -18.39 -12.44
C ASN A 159 -7.47 -17.53 -11.22
N ASP A 160 -7.04 -17.96 -10.05
CA ASP A 160 -7.22 -17.20 -8.81
C ASP A 160 -6.46 -15.88 -8.88
N ILE A 161 -7.09 -14.81 -8.42
CA ILE A 161 -6.53 -13.47 -8.36
C ILE A 161 -6.90 -12.79 -7.04
N ASP A 162 -6.14 -11.75 -6.71
CA ASP A 162 -6.52 -10.80 -5.68
C ASP A 162 -7.12 -9.56 -6.34
N TRP A 163 -8.40 -9.28 -6.10
CA TRP A 163 -9.10 -8.14 -6.72
C TRP A 163 -8.47 -6.79 -6.37
N ARG A 164 -7.69 -6.72 -5.28
CA ARG A 164 -6.92 -5.51 -4.93
C ARG A 164 -5.99 -5.07 -6.06
N GLU A 165 -5.47 -6.02 -6.84
CA GLU A 165 -4.63 -5.71 -8.00
C GLU A 165 -5.38 -4.89 -9.05
N ILE A 166 -6.67 -5.18 -9.26
CA ILE A 166 -7.52 -4.46 -10.22
C ILE A 166 -7.69 -3.02 -9.75
N ILE A 167 -8.20 -2.80 -8.55
CA ILE A 167 -8.49 -1.45 -8.06
C ILE A 167 -7.22 -0.60 -7.87
N ILE A 168 -6.07 -1.19 -7.50
CA ILE A 168 -4.79 -0.46 -7.42
C ILE A 168 -4.30 -0.06 -8.83
N HIS A 169 -4.55 -0.89 -9.85
CA HIS A 169 -4.34 -0.51 -11.25
C HIS A 169 -5.27 0.65 -11.65
N GLU A 170 -6.56 0.59 -11.31
CA GLU A 170 -7.52 1.67 -11.63
C GLU A 170 -7.22 2.99 -10.90
N MET A 171 -6.61 2.93 -9.71
CA MET A 171 -6.04 4.09 -9.03
C MET A 171 -4.92 4.76 -9.84
N GLY A 172 -4.12 3.95 -10.55
CA GLY A 172 -3.12 4.42 -11.50
C GLY A 172 -3.71 5.44 -12.48
N HIS A 173 -4.86 5.12 -13.06
CA HIS A 173 -5.58 6.02 -13.95
C HIS A 173 -6.24 7.18 -13.21
N SER A 174 -7.04 6.86 -12.19
CA SER A 174 -7.98 7.82 -11.58
C SER A 174 -7.34 8.84 -10.65
N ILE A 175 -6.13 8.57 -10.16
CA ILE A 175 -5.42 9.45 -9.22
C ILE A 175 -4.15 10.01 -9.87
N PHE A 176 -3.36 9.15 -10.51
CA PHE A 176 -1.99 9.48 -10.92
C PHE A 176 -1.87 9.77 -12.42
N GLY A 177 -2.98 9.71 -13.16
CA GLY A 177 -2.99 10.01 -14.59
C GLY A 177 -2.12 9.07 -15.43
N LEU A 178 -1.90 7.84 -14.97
CA LEU A 178 -1.16 6.82 -15.71
C LEU A 178 -2.03 6.28 -16.86
N ALA A 179 -1.40 5.91 -17.97
CA ALA A 179 -2.03 5.17 -19.06
C ALA A 179 -1.83 3.67 -18.88
N ASP A 180 -2.64 2.89 -19.60
CA ASP A 180 -2.40 1.47 -19.78
C ASP A 180 -1.16 1.23 -20.61
N GLU A 181 -0.28 0.37 -20.09
CA GLU A 181 0.96 -0.04 -20.74
C GLU A 181 0.80 -1.32 -21.57
N TYR A 182 -0.37 -1.97 -21.53
CA TYR A 182 -0.66 -3.08 -22.43
C TYR A 182 -0.96 -2.60 -23.85
N PHE A 183 -0.63 -3.45 -24.81
CA PHE A 183 -0.57 -3.15 -26.24
C PHE A 183 -1.78 -3.67 -27.03
N TYR A 184 -2.92 -3.86 -26.37
CA TYR A 184 -4.15 -4.37 -26.99
C TYR A 184 -5.37 -3.69 -26.39
N TYR A 185 -6.48 -3.65 -27.11
CA TYR A 185 -7.75 -3.11 -26.58
C TYR A 185 -8.63 -4.23 -26.01
N ALA A 186 -8.99 -5.21 -26.84
CA ALA A 186 -9.78 -6.37 -26.47
C ALA A 186 -8.91 -7.62 -26.21
N GLY A 187 -7.73 -7.68 -26.84
CA GLY A 187 -6.76 -8.75 -26.64
C GLY A 187 -6.01 -9.14 -27.90
N CYS A 188 -4.84 -9.75 -27.74
CA CYS A 188 -4.05 -10.26 -28.85
C CYS A 188 -4.83 -11.31 -29.66
N GLY A 189 -4.89 -11.12 -30.98
CA GLY A 189 -5.65 -11.99 -31.89
C GLY A 189 -7.16 -11.71 -31.95
N ILE A 190 -7.67 -10.81 -31.13
CA ILE A 190 -9.06 -10.30 -31.17
C ILE A 190 -9.09 -8.91 -31.81
N ASP A 191 -8.08 -8.10 -31.52
CA ASP A 191 -7.99 -6.73 -31.99
C ASP A 191 -7.97 -6.60 -33.52
N GLY A 192 -8.58 -5.51 -34.00
CA GLY A 192 -8.62 -5.17 -35.41
C GLY A 192 -7.45 -4.28 -35.85
N PRO A 193 -7.39 -3.91 -37.14
CA PRO A 193 -6.31 -3.08 -37.68
C PRO A 193 -6.13 -1.71 -37.02
N SER A 194 -7.15 -1.20 -36.31
CA SER A 194 -7.08 0.06 -35.55
C SER A 194 -6.06 0.04 -34.42
N GLN A 195 -5.69 -1.14 -33.91
CA GLN A 195 -4.71 -1.29 -32.83
C GLN A 195 -3.29 -1.50 -33.39
N ASN A 196 -3.11 -1.60 -34.70
CA ASN A 196 -1.80 -1.89 -35.27
C ASN A 196 -0.79 -0.78 -35.01
N GLN A 197 -1.20 0.47 -35.11
CA GLN A 197 -0.30 1.62 -35.05
C GLN A 197 -0.91 2.74 -34.20
N HIS A 198 -0.12 3.26 -33.25
CA HIS A 198 -0.49 4.46 -32.51
C HIS A 198 -0.60 5.68 -33.42
N SER A 199 -1.51 6.60 -33.09
CA SER A 199 -1.66 7.86 -33.81
C SER A 199 -0.49 8.81 -33.52
N ASP A 200 -0.17 9.74 -34.42
CA ASP A 200 0.95 10.68 -34.28
C ASP A 200 0.64 11.85 -33.33
N PHE A 201 0.23 11.54 -32.09
CA PHE A 201 0.13 12.51 -31.00
C PHE A 201 0.82 11.97 -29.76
N GLU A 202 1.56 12.84 -29.06
CA GLU A 202 2.20 12.48 -27.79
C GLU A 202 1.12 12.36 -26.69
N PRO A 203 0.96 11.20 -26.05
CA PRO A 203 0.04 11.05 -24.93
C PRO A 203 0.39 11.99 -23.79
N SER A 204 -0.62 12.51 -23.08
CA SER A 204 -0.38 13.35 -21.91
C SER A 204 0.15 12.56 -20.72
N GLN A 205 -0.22 11.28 -20.61
CA GLN A 205 0.13 10.39 -19.51
C GLN A 205 1.66 10.17 -19.42
N PRO A 206 2.23 10.11 -18.21
CA PRO A 206 3.69 10.13 -18.03
C PRO A 206 4.37 8.80 -18.36
N ASN A 207 3.65 7.67 -18.32
CA ASN A 207 4.20 6.32 -18.47
C ASN A 207 4.04 5.72 -19.88
N VAL A 208 3.62 6.51 -20.87
CA VAL A 208 3.60 6.13 -22.29
C VAL A 208 4.05 7.30 -23.16
N THR A 209 4.65 7.01 -24.32
CA THR A 209 5.18 8.03 -25.24
C THR A 209 5.22 7.51 -26.68
N ILE A 210 5.17 8.39 -27.68
CA ILE A 210 5.50 8.00 -29.07
C ILE A 210 6.99 8.21 -29.40
N SER A 211 7.76 8.77 -28.46
CA SER A 211 9.21 8.97 -28.62
C SER A 211 9.99 7.67 -28.36
N PRO A 212 10.75 7.13 -29.32
CA PRO A 212 11.55 5.92 -29.11
C PRO A 212 12.67 6.12 -28.08
N THR A 213 12.97 7.36 -27.71
CA THR A 213 13.96 7.75 -26.71
C THR A 213 13.32 8.29 -25.42
N ALA A 214 12.00 8.24 -25.30
CA ALA A 214 11.22 8.78 -24.17
C ALA A 214 11.49 10.26 -23.87
N THR A 215 11.87 11.03 -24.88
CA THR A 215 12.26 12.44 -24.73
C THR A 215 11.13 13.25 -24.13
N GLY A 216 11.43 13.93 -23.01
CA GLY A 216 10.44 14.75 -22.29
C GLY A 216 9.52 13.97 -21.35
N LYS A 217 9.82 12.70 -21.07
CA LYS A 217 9.05 11.84 -20.15
C LYS A 217 9.95 11.18 -19.09
N TRP A 218 10.63 10.09 -19.44
CA TRP A 218 11.49 9.32 -18.54
C TRP A 218 12.89 9.08 -19.11
N ASP A 219 13.30 9.90 -20.08
CA ASP A 219 14.65 9.86 -20.66
C ASP A 219 15.76 10.02 -19.60
N ASP A 220 15.46 10.68 -18.48
CA ASP A 220 16.31 10.81 -17.31
C ASP A 220 16.50 9.51 -16.49
N LEU A 221 15.55 8.56 -16.59
CA LEU A 221 15.57 7.29 -15.86
C LEU A 221 16.13 6.12 -16.67
N ILE A 222 16.37 6.29 -17.97
CA ILE A 222 16.87 5.23 -18.85
C ILE A 222 18.24 4.72 -18.38
N ASN A 223 18.37 3.41 -18.20
CA ASN A 223 19.60 2.76 -17.74
C ASN A 223 20.14 1.69 -18.72
N VAL A 224 19.72 1.77 -19.98
CA VAL A 224 20.19 0.92 -21.09
C VAL A 224 20.81 1.75 -22.20
N SER A 225 21.70 1.14 -22.99
CA SER A 225 22.43 1.83 -24.06
C SER A 225 21.75 1.79 -25.44
N THR A 226 20.78 0.89 -25.63
CA THR A 226 20.14 0.66 -26.93
C THR A 226 18.66 1.00 -26.83
N LEU A 227 18.21 1.94 -27.68
CA LEU A 227 16.84 2.43 -27.76
C LEU A 227 16.32 2.36 -29.21
N PRO A 228 15.07 1.96 -29.43
CA PRO A 228 14.18 1.39 -28.42
C PRO A 228 14.69 0.05 -27.89
N THR A 229 14.38 -0.23 -26.62
CA THR A 229 14.81 -1.46 -25.93
C THR A 229 14.11 -2.70 -26.50
N GLN A 230 12.87 -2.53 -26.95
CA GLN A 230 12.11 -3.52 -27.69
C GLN A 230 11.41 -2.82 -28.86
N SER A 231 11.51 -3.40 -30.05
CA SER A 231 10.69 -3.01 -31.21
C SER A 231 9.77 -4.16 -31.59
N ASN A 232 8.58 -3.83 -32.10
CA ASN A 232 7.68 -4.80 -32.69
C ASN A 232 7.91 -4.89 -34.21
N PRO A 233 8.42 -6.02 -34.74
CA PRO A 233 8.70 -6.15 -36.17
C PRO A 233 7.44 -6.27 -37.03
N ASN A 234 6.27 -6.52 -36.43
CA ASN A 234 5.01 -6.68 -37.15
C ASN A 234 3.85 -6.05 -36.40
N CYS A 235 3.47 -4.85 -36.79
CA CYS A 235 2.38 -4.09 -36.19
C CYS A 235 1.00 -4.73 -36.35
N SER A 236 0.83 -5.74 -37.23
CA SER A 236 -0.43 -6.52 -37.30
C SER A 236 -0.52 -7.61 -36.23
N GLN A 237 0.48 -7.72 -35.36
CA GLN A 237 0.55 -8.69 -34.28
C GLN A 237 1.00 -7.98 -33.01
N CYS A 238 0.57 -8.47 -31.85
CA CYS A 238 1.12 -8.02 -30.58
C CYS A 238 2.65 -8.19 -30.56
N PRO A 239 3.38 -7.29 -29.88
CA PRO A 239 4.81 -7.43 -29.68
C PRO A 239 5.16 -8.82 -29.11
N PRO A 240 6.24 -9.45 -29.61
CA PRO A 240 6.67 -10.73 -29.10
C PRO A 240 7.23 -10.60 -27.67
N ASP A 241 7.06 -11.62 -26.85
CA ASP A 241 7.68 -11.67 -25.52
C ASP A 241 9.22 -11.68 -25.62
N LEU A 242 9.88 -11.05 -24.65
CA LEU A 242 11.34 -11.08 -24.54
C LEU A 242 11.77 -12.29 -23.71
N VAL A 243 12.73 -13.05 -24.21
CA VAL A 243 13.28 -14.23 -23.53
C VAL A 243 14.81 -14.12 -23.46
N PRO A 244 15.41 -13.97 -22.26
CA PRO A 244 14.74 -13.85 -20.96
C PRO A 244 14.00 -12.50 -20.80
N GLU A 245 13.01 -12.48 -19.92
CA GLU A 245 12.32 -11.24 -19.55
C GLU A 245 13.29 -10.28 -18.84
N PRO A 246 13.35 -8.99 -19.23
CA PRO A 246 14.15 -8.00 -18.55
C PRO A 246 13.69 -7.79 -17.09
N PRO A 247 14.61 -7.63 -16.13
CA PRO A 247 14.25 -7.27 -14.77
C PRO A 247 13.49 -5.94 -14.68
N ASN A 248 12.58 -5.81 -13.71
CA ASN A 248 11.74 -4.61 -13.53
C ASN A 248 12.53 -3.32 -13.23
N PHE A 249 13.80 -3.40 -12.80
CA PHE A 249 14.66 -2.23 -12.62
C PHE A 249 15.26 -1.70 -13.93
N VAL A 250 15.11 -2.42 -15.05
CA VAL A 250 15.60 -1.99 -16.36
C VAL A 250 14.59 -1.03 -16.96
N VAL A 251 14.99 0.24 -17.05
CA VAL A 251 14.19 1.32 -17.61
C VAL A 251 14.70 1.63 -19.02
N GLY A 252 13.80 1.59 -19.99
CA GLY A 252 14.08 1.79 -21.40
C GLY A 252 12.84 2.21 -22.15
N THR A 253 12.74 1.83 -23.42
CA THR A 253 11.54 2.07 -24.25
C THR A 253 11.12 0.77 -24.93
N TYR A 254 10.04 0.18 -24.43
CA TYR A 254 9.52 -1.07 -24.94
C TYR A 254 8.31 -0.79 -25.83
N GLU A 255 8.43 -1.10 -27.12
CA GLU A 255 7.35 -0.86 -28.08
C GLU A 255 6.13 -1.73 -27.78
N GLY A 256 4.96 -1.13 -28.01
CA GLY A 256 3.66 -1.65 -27.67
C GLY A 256 3.19 -1.09 -26.33
N ALA A 257 2.26 -0.15 -26.38
CA ALA A 257 1.64 0.46 -25.21
C ALA A 257 0.36 1.17 -25.65
N HIS A 258 -0.42 1.68 -24.69
CA HIS A 258 -1.57 2.53 -24.97
C HIS A 258 -2.53 1.89 -26.00
N TYR A 259 -2.82 0.60 -25.78
CA TYR A 259 -3.72 -0.22 -26.60
C TYR A 259 -3.25 -0.48 -28.04
N THR A 260 -1.99 -0.22 -28.38
CA THR A 260 -1.47 -0.35 -29.74
C THR A 260 -0.21 -1.20 -29.83
N HIS A 261 -0.08 -1.95 -30.92
CA HIS A 261 1.02 -2.88 -31.15
C HIS A 261 2.35 -2.19 -31.49
N CYS A 262 2.31 -1.02 -32.12
CA CYS A 262 3.47 -0.26 -32.58
C CYS A 262 3.27 1.25 -32.37
N GLY A 263 4.38 2.00 -32.37
CA GLY A 263 4.35 3.47 -32.37
C GLY A 263 4.11 4.11 -31.01
N ALA A 264 3.89 3.33 -29.95
CA ALA A 264 3.87 3.78 -28.57
C ALA A 264 4.81 2.90 -27.73
N TYR A 265 5.47 3.51 -26.75
CA TYR A 265 6.46 2.89 -25.89
C TYR A 265 6.06 3.00 -24.43
N ARG A 266 6.37 1.95 -23.66
CA ARG A 266 6.28 1.91 -22.18
C ARG A 266 7.68 1.85 -21.55
N PRO A 267 7.85 2.27 -20.29
CA PRO A 267 9.16 2.43 -19.66
C PRO A 267 9.82 1.13 -19.21
N SER A 268 9.03 0.09 -18.94
CA SER A 268 9.51 -1.20 -18.44
C SER A 268 8.82 -2.36 -19.15
N TYR A 269 9.47 -3.52 -19.17
CA TYR A 269 8.89 -4.70 -19.80
C TYR A 269 7.56 -5.09 -19.13
N ASN A 270 7.57 -5.14 -17.80
CA ASN A 270 6.42 -5.36 -16.92
C ASN A 270 6.19 -4.18 -15.97
N CYS A 271 4.91 -3.97 -15.64
CA CYS A 271 4.41 -2.93 -14.75
C CYS A 271 2.99 -3.33 -14.33
N LYS A 272 2.53 -2.89 -13.16
CA LYS A 272 1.13 -3.01 -12.76
C LYS A 272 0.16 -2.40 -13.79
N MET A 273 0.57 -1.36 -14.52
CA MET A 273 -0.21 -0.76 -15.62
C MET A 273 -0.22 -1.60 -16.90
N ARG A 274 0.54 -2.69 -16.96
CA ARG A 274 0.57 -3.63 -18.09
C ARG A 274 -0.07 -4.97 -17.70
N VAL A 275 0.37 -5.55 -16.59
CA VAL A 275 0.00 -6.89 -16.12
C VAL A 275 -0.22 -6.82 -14.60
N LEU A 276 -1.37 -7.31 -14.15
CA LEU A 276 -1.66 -7.42 -12.71
C LEU A 276 -0.71 -8.40 -12.02
N GLY A 277 -0.44 -8.19 -10.72
CA GLY A 277 0.52 -8.98 -9.94
C GLY A 277 1.97 -8.49 -10.06
N GLU A 278 2.26 -7.61 -11.03
CA GLU A 278 3.55 -6.92 -11.14
C GLU A 278 3.55 -5.63 -10.29
N PRO A 279 4.70 -5.18 -9.77
CA PRO A 279 4.82 -3.88 -9.13
C PRO A 279 4.64 -2.75 -10.16
N PHE A 280 4.36 -1.53 -9.70
CA PHE A 280 4.51 -0.35 -10.56
C PHE A 280 5.95 -0.24 -11.05
N CYS A 281 6.17 0.14 -12.30
CA CYS A 281 7.51 0.39 -12.83
C CYS A 281 8.12 1.66 -12.20
N ALA A 282 9.43 1.86 -12.37
CA ALA A 282 10.13 3.00 -11.77
C ALA A 282 9.53 4.37 -12.16
N VAL A 283 9.02 4.50 -13.40
CA VAL A 283 8.35 5.72 -13.85
C VAL A 283 7.03 5.90 -13.12
N CYS A 284 6.15 4.90 -13.11
CA CYS A 284 4.90 4.99 -12.35
C CYS A 284 5.13 5.24 -10.85
N GLN A 285 6.15 4.62 -10.24
CA GLN A 285 6.49 4.88 -8.84
C GLN A 285 6.95 6.33 -8.62
N ARG A 286 7.73 6.92 -9.55
CA ARG A 286 8.11 8.35 -9.49
C ARG A 286 6.86 9.24 -9.46
N GLU A 287 5.92 9.02 -10.38
CA GLU A 287 4.71 9.84 -10.47
C GLU A 287 3.83 9.71 -9.21
N ILE A 288 3.68 8.49 -8.68
CA ILE A 288 2.94 8.25 -7.43
C ILE A 288 3.65 8.92 -6.24
N HIS A 289 4.98 8.81 -6.17
CA HIS A 289 5.78 9.43 -5.11
C HIS A 289 5.66 10.95 -5.15
N GLU A 290 5.84 11.58 -6.32
CA GLU A 290 5.72 13.02 -6.50
C GLU A 290 4.32 13.52 -6.15
N PHE A 291 3.28 12.76 -6.51
CA PHE A 291 1.90 13.09 -6.16
C PHE A 291 1.64 13.04 -4.64
N LEU A 292 2.17 12.04 -3.94
CA LEU A 292 1.92 11.84 -2.51
C LEU A 292 2.80 12.71 -1.61
N THR A 293 3.97 13.13 -2.09
CA THR A 293 4.94 13.92 -1.32
C THR A 293 4.34 15.14 -0.61
N PRO A 294 3.45 15.96 -1.23
CA PRO A 294 2.84 17.11 -0.55
C PRO A 294 1.94 16.74 0.64
N PHE A 295 1.50 15.49 0.75
CA PHE A 295 0.66 14.98 1.83
C PHE A 295 1.46 14.23 2.90
N ASP A 296 2.72 13.87 2.62
CA ASP A 296 3.55 13.08 3.52
C ASP A 296 4.21 13.96 4.58
N PRO A 297 3.95 13.74 5.88
CA PRO A 297 4.60 14.53 6.93
C PRO A 297 6.09 14.22 7.06
N ASP A 298 6.89 15.23 7.43
CA ASP A 298 8.33 15.09 7.74
C ASP A 298 8.65 13.97 8.75
N PHE A 299 7.68 13.62 9.61
CA PHE A 299 7.81 12.55 10.57
C PHE A 299 6.58 11.64 10.57
N CYS A 300 6.78 10.38 10.17
CA CYS A 300 5.77 9.34 10.14
C CYS A 300 5.98 8.33 11.29
N PHE A 301 5.17 8.41 12.34
CA PHE A 301 5.15 7.39 13.41
C PHE A 301 4.33 6.17 12.96
N LYS A 302 4.99 5.05 12.65
CA LYS A 302 4.33 3.75 12.43
C LYS A 302 3.91 3.16 13.79
N PHE A 303 2.75 3.53 14.33
CA PHE A 303 2.21 2.90 15.54
C PHE A 303 2.11 1.37 15.40
N ASP A 304 1.89 0.86 14.19
CA ASP A 304 1.74 -0.56 13.87
C ASP A 304 3.09 -1.32 13.71
N ARG A 305 4.23 -0.62 13.79
CA ARG A 305 5.59 -1.22 13.72
C ARG A 305 6.46 -0.91 14.92
N LEU A 306 5.90 -0.53 16.07
CA LEU A 306 6.50 -0.94 17.34
C LEU A 306 6.21 -2.43 17.53
N ASP A 307 6.86 -3.24 16.69
CA ASP A 307 6.98 -4.66 16.96
C ASP A 307 7.87 -4.78 18.20
N LEU A 308 7.21 -4.76 19.36
CA LEU A 308 7.84 -5.01 20.65
C LEU A 308 8.65 -6.31 20.60
N SER A 309 8.37 -7.27 19.70
CA SER A 309 9.19 -8.48 19.55
C SER A 309 10.55 -8.22 18.87
N ARG A 310 10.66 -7.25 17.96
CA ARG A 310 11.95 -6.83 17.35
C ARG A 310 12.76 -5.94 18.27
N TRP A 311 12.10 -5.07 19.05
CA TRP A 311 12.78 -4.33 20.11
C TRP A 311 13.12 -5.22 21.31
N VAL A 312 12.35 -6.27 21.57
CA VAL A 312 12.73 -7.36 22.47
C VAL A 312 13.89 -8.15 21.88
N ALA A 313 13.96 -8.39 20.57
CA ALA A 313 15.13 -9.04 19.95
C ALA A 313 16.38 -8.15 20.01
N VAL A 314 16.26 -6.85 19.77
CA VAL A 314 17.35 -5.88 19.95
C VAL A 314 17.73 -5.74 21.43
N ALA A 315 16.77 -5.73 22.36
CA ALA A 315 17.04 -5.78 23.80
C ALA A 315 17.61 -7.14 24.24
N THR A 316 17.27 -8.25 23.57
CA THR A 316 17.85 -9.58 23.82
C THR A 316 19.22 -9.72 23.16
N ILE A 317 19.54 -8.98 22.10
CA ILE A 317 20.89 -8.92 21.52
C ILE A 317 21.78 -7.97 22.34
N LEU A 318 21.24 -6.82 22.79
CA LEU A 318 21.96 -5.82 23.59
C LEU A 318 22.05 -6.20 25.09
N PHE A 319 21.11 -6.99 25.64
CA PHE A 319 21.07 -7.41 27.05
C PHE A 319 20.89 -8.92 27.29
N GLY A 320 20.72 -9.75 26.26
CA GLY A 320 20.30 -11.16 26.38
C GLY A 320 21.24 -12.19 25.75
N VAL A 321 22.54 -11.88 25.58
CA VAL A 321 23.58 -12.90 25.36
C VAL A 321 24.47 -13.00 26.60
N ILE A 322 23.98 -13.70 27.63
CA ILE A 322 24.85 -14.48 28.53
C ILE A 322 24.15 -15.81 28.83
N GLN A 323 24.03 -16.67 27.82
CA GLN A 323 23.93 -18.12 28.04
C GLN A 323 25.31 -18.73 27.82
N ASP A 324 26.24 -18.47 28.75
CA ASP A 324 27.44 -19.29 28.88
C ASP A 324 27.47 -19.93 30.27
N GLY A 325 27.10 -21.22 30.30
CA GLY A 325 27.74 -22.27 31.10
C GLY A 325 27.57 -22.27 32.62
N GLY A 326 26.42 -22.71 33.13
CA GLY A 326 26.37 -23.32 34.47
C GLY A 326 27.02 -24.70 34.44
N GLY A 327 28.31 -24.79 34.73
CA GLY A 327 29.04 -26.05 34.85
C GLY A 327 28.75 -26.77 36.18
N VAL A 328 28.83 -28.10 36.16
CA VAL A 328 28.79 -28.95 37.36
C VAL A 328 30.20 -29.42 37.66
N ILE A 329 30.69 -29.19 38.87
CA ILE A 329 31.91 -29.87 39.36
C ILE A 329 31.50 -31.04 40.25
N ILE A 330 32.22 -32.16 40.14
CA ILE A 330 32.03 -33.33 40.99
C ILE A 330 33.14 -33.34 42.04
N VAL A 331 32.77 -33.11 43.29
CA VAL A 331 33.67 -33.26 44.45
C VAL A 331 33.14 -34.40 45.30
N GLY A 332 33.94 -35.45 45.47
CA GLY A 332 33.56 -36.62 46.29
C GLY A 332 32.37 -37.43 45.74
N GLY A 333 32.16 -37.44 44.42
CA GLY A 333 31.11 -38.23 43.77
C GLY A 333 29.70 -37.64 43.83
N LYS A 334 29.53 -36.39 44.29
CA LYS A 334 28.25 -35.66 44.25
C LYS A 334 28.34 -34.47 43.28
N PRO A 335 27.35 -34.27 42.40
CA PRO A 335 27.30 -33.10 41.53
C PRO A 335 26.95 -31.85 42.33
N ILE A 336 27.78 -30.80 42.23
CA ILE A 336 27.52 -29.48 42.80
C ILE A 336 27.31 -28.51 41.63
N PRO A 337 26.12 -27.89 41.49
CA PRO A 337 25.90 -26.84 40.50
C PRO A 337 26.67 -25.57 40.90
N ILE A 338 27.40 -24.97 39.96
CA ILE A 338 27.96 -23.63 40.14
C ILE A 338 27.07 -22.65 39.36
N ASP A 339 26.26 -21.87 40.09
CA ASP A 339 25.58 -20.68 39.56
C ASP A 339 26.52 -19.47 39.79
N PRO A 340 26.98 -18.75 38.76
CA PRO A 340 27.90 -17.63 38.95
C PRO A 340 27.25 -16.39 39.59
N TRP A 341 25.92 -16.34 39.77
CA TRP A 341 25.22 -15.07 40.06
C TRP A 341 24.21 -15.11 41.21
N GLY A 342 24.40 -16.03 42.16
CA GLY A 342 23.50 -16.21 43.32
C GLY A 342 22.97 -14.93 43.99
N PRO A 343 23.78 -13.89 44.27
CA PRO A 343 23.30 -12.69 44.95
C PRO A 343 22.51 -11.69 44.07
N LEU A 344 22.63 -11.76 42.74
CA LEU A 344 22.06 -10.75 41.80
C LEU A 344 20.64 -11.09 41.33
N ARG A 345 20.16 -12.30 41.63
CA ARG A 345 18.81 -12.76 41.22
C ARG A 345 17.65 -12.06 41.95
N HIS A 346 17.92 -11.22 42.95
CA HIS A 346 16.90 -10.63 43.81
C HIS A 346 16.66 -9.11 43.69
N SER A 347 17.29 -8.36 42.78
CA SER A 347 17.10 -6.89 42.75
C SER A 347 16.89 -6.23 41.38
N LEU A 348 17.63 -6.59 40.32
CA LEU A 348 17.49 -5.91 39.03
C LEU A 348 16.48 -6.59 38.09
N TRP A 349 16.54 -7.92 38.00
CA TRP A 349 15.65 -8.70 37.13
C TRP A 349 14.20 -8.68 37.61
N ALA A 350 13.95 -8.64 38.93
CA ALA A 350 12.60 -8.51 39.49
C ALA A 350 11.97 -7.15 39.15
N ALA A 351 12.75 -6.07 39.21
CA ALA A 351 12.29 -4.73 38.84
C ALA A 351 12.03 -4.59 37.33
N MET A 352 12.79 -5.28 36.48
CA MET A 352 12.57 -5.28 35.02
C MET A 352 11.42 -6.22 34.59
N ALA A 353 11.20 -7.33 35.29
CA ALA A 353 10.13 -8.28 35.00
C ALA A 353 8.74 -7.79 35.45
N ASN A 354 8.67 -6.90 36.45
CA ASN A 354 7.42 -6.29 36.88
C ASN A 354 7.65 -4.83 37.34
N PRO A 355 7.80 -3.87 36.41
CA PRO A 355 8.23 -2.50 36.73
C PRO A 355 7.28 -1.75 37.67
N HIS A 356 6.01 -2.13 37.75
CA HIS A 356 5.07 -1.54 38.70
C HIS A 356 5.34 -1.89 40.17
N ASP A 357 6.09 -2.96 40.45
CA ASP A 357 6.44 -3.39 41.82
C ASP A 357 7.74 -2.72 42.33
N ALA A 358 8.49 -2.04 41.46
CA ALA A 358 9.70 -1.30 41.84
C ALA A 358 9.36 0.07 42.47
N SER A 359 10.21 0.54 43.40
CA SER A 359 10.06 1.89 43.95
C SER A 359 10.14 2.93 42.82
N PRO A 360 9.42 4.07 42.92
CA PRO A 360 9.48 5.13 41.93
C PRO A 360 10.92 5.54 41.59
N ALA A 361 11.74 5.78 42.62
CA ALA A 361 13.16 6.12 42.46
C ALA A 361 13.96 5.06 41.67
N MET A 362 13.67 3.76 41.86
CA MET A 362 14.33 2.70 41.09
C MET A 362 13.88 2.70 39.62
N ARG A 363 12.60 2.92 39.35
CA ARG A 363 12.09 3.05 37.98
C ARG A 363 12.69 4.24 37.27
N ASP A 364 12.71 5.39 37.93
CA ASP A 364 13.23 6.65 37.38
C ASP A 364 14.75 6.55 37.11
N THR A 365 15.49 5.82 37.95
CA THR A 365 16.90 5.51 37.71
C THR A 365 17.10 4.65 36.46
N ILE A 366 16.30 3.58 36.29
CA ILE A 366 16.39 2.70 35.11
C ILE A 366 16.04 3.48 33.84
N VAL A 367 14.98 4.29 33.88
CA VAL A 367 14.56 5.14 32.76
C VAL A 367 15.64 6.17 32.42
N GLY A 368 16.20 6.84 33.43
CA GLY A 368 17.30 7.79 33.24
C GLY A 368 18.51 7.16 32.57
N LEU A 369 18.95 5.97 33.01
CA LEU A 369 20.09 5.28 32.40
C LEU A 369 19.83 4.89 30.94
N ALA A 370 18.61 4.44 30.63
CA ALA A 370 18.22 4.15 29.25
C ALA A 370 18.22 5.41 28.37
N MET A 371 17.68 6.52 28.89
CA MET A 371 17.68 7.80 28.21
C MET A 371 19.10 8.34 27.97
N ASP A 372 20.05 8.10 28.88
CA ASP A 372 21.45 8.53 28.71
C ASP A 372 22.08 7.81 27.52
N HIS A 373 21.92 6.48 27.46
CA HIS A 373 22.39 5.68 26.34
C HIS A 373 21.73 6.07 25.01
N LEU A 374 20.42 6.27 24.99
CA LEU A 374 19.73 6.73 23.78
C LEU A 374 20.19 8.12 23.35
N SER A 375 20.41 9.04 24.30
CA SER A 375 20.90 10.38 24.00
C SER A 375 22.28 10.33 23.32
N SER A 376 23.15 9.40 23.72
CA SER A 376 24.49 9.24 23.15
C SER A 376 24.48 8.88 21.65
N LEU A 377 23.39 8.29 21.16
CA LEU A 377 23.21 7.91 19.76
C LEU A 377 22.71 9.07 18.87
N VAL A 378 22.28 10.19 19.47
CA VAL A 378 21.78 11.35 18.72
C VAL A 378 22.93 12.03 17.99
N SER A 379 22.80 12.23 16.68
CA SER A 379 23.84 12.83 15.83
C SER A 379 24.02 14.34 16.04
N SER A 380 22.93 15.05 16.38
CA SER A 380 22.95 16.49 16.68
C SER A 380 23.50 16.78 18.07
N ASP A 381 24.60 17.52 18.15
CA ASP A 381 25.24 17.87 19.43
C ASP A 381 24.33 18.73 20.34
N ALA A 382 23.50 19.61 19.77
CA ALA A 382 22.58 20.45 20.54
C ALA A 382 21.50 19.61 21.23
N HIS A 383 20.86 18.70 20.47
CA HIS A 383 19.81 17.83 20.98
C HIS A 383 20.37 16.76 21.92
N ARG A 384 21.54 16.18 21.62
CA ARG A 384 22.24 15.27 22.53
C ARG A 384 22.44 15.91 23.90
N LYS A 385 22.96 17.14 23.95
CA LYS A 385 23.19 17.87 25.20
C LYS A 385 21.89 18.17 25.95
N GLN A 386 20.83 18.57 25.24
CA GLN A 386 19.54 18.84 25.87
C GLN A 386 18.97 17.58 26.52
N LEU A 387 19.02 16.44 25.83
CA LEU A 387 18.57 15.14 26.36
C LEU A 387 19.42 14.70 27.55
N GLN A 388 20.75 14.75 27.44
CA GLN A 388 21.67 14.41 28.54
C GLN A 388 21.44 15.26 29.79
N THR A 389 21.07 16.54 29.61
CA THR A 389 20.76 17.44 30.73
C THR A 389 19.50 16.99 31.47
N GLN A 390 18.43 16.70 30.73
CA GLN A 390 17.17 16.20 31.30
C GLN A 390 17.37 14.84 31.97
N THR A 391 18.11 13.95 31.32
CA THR A 391 18.46 12.65 31.87
C THR A 391 19.25 12.74 33.16
N ARG A 392 20.26 13.62 33.22
CA ARG A 392 21.05 13.80 34.44
C ARG A 392 20.21 14.32 35.60
N ALA A 393 19.32 15.28 35.35
CA ALA A 393 18.40 15.79 36.36
C ALA A 393 17.53 14.66 36.94
N LEU A 394 16.94 13.83 36.07
CA LEU A 394 16.15 12.67 36.50
C LEU A 394 16.96 11.69 37.34
N LEU A 395 18.21 11.40 36.94
CA LEU A 395 19.09 10.49 37.67
C LEU A 395 19.52 11.05 39.03
N GLU A 396 19.79 12.34 39.12
CA GLU A 396 20.18 13.00 40.38
C GLU A 396 19.01 13.01 41.38
N GLU A 397 17.79 13.31 40.91
CA GLU A 397 16.56 13.26 41.71
C GLU A 397 16.28 11.83 42.20
N ALA A 398 16.35 10.84 41.30
CA ALA A 398 16.13 9.45 41.66
C ALA A 398 17.22 8.92 42.61
N ALA A 399 18.47 9.32 42.41
CA ALA A 399 19.59 8.92 43.25
C ALA A 399 19.45 9.40 44.69
N ALA A 400 18.90 10.60 44.91
CA ALA A 400 18.69 11.17 46.24
C ALA A 400 17.71 10.33 47.10
N GLU A 401 16.82 9.57 46.45
CA GLU A 401 15.75 8.78 47.06
C GLU A 401 16.11 7.29 47.21
N LEU A 402 17.27 6.85 46.70
CA LEU A 402 17.71 5.45 46.78
C LEU A 402 18.59 5.18 48.01
N PRO A 403 18.53 3.97 48.61
CA PRO A 403 19.41 3.62 49.72
C PRO A 403 20.89 3.72 49.35
N ALA A 404 21.73 4.24 50.25
CA ALA A 404 23.15 4.53 50.00
C ALA A 404 24.01 3.33 49.57
N TYR A 405 23.53 2.08 49.72
CA TYR A 405 24.23 0.87 49.26
C TYR A 405 23.87 0.48 47.81
N VAL A 406 22.89 1.16 47.19
CA VAL A 406 22.41 0.90 45.83
C VAL A 406 23.22 1.65 44.78
N ILE A 407 23.89 2.75 45.17
CA ILE A 407 24.60 3.65 44.26
C ILE A 407 26.11 3.59 44.54
N ARG A 408 26.91 3.44 43.49
CA ARG A 408 28.34 3.77 43.48
C ARG A 408 28.66 4.69 42.32
#